data_AF-A0A8H4M1Y8-F1
#
_entry.id   AF-A0A8H4M1Y8-F1
#
_cell.length_a   1.000
_cell.length_b   1.000
_cell.length_c   1.000
_cell.angle_alpha   90.00
_cell.angle_beta   90.00
_cell.angle_gamma   90.00
#
_symmetry.space_group_name_H-M   'P 1'
#
loop_
_entity.id
_entity.type
_entity.pdbx_description
1 polymer ?
#
loop_
_entity_poly.entity_id
_entity_poly.type
_entity_poly.pdbx_seq_one_letter_code
_entity_poly.pdbx_strand_id
1 'polypeptide(L)'
;MMNAVGLCHNCHAYYDDALDPMFFFVPSDLDFFIRFELRDRIRRQGDITKRRVPLAHEYARYQHRQGKITDVAQGGQYTRVYLADTPWAQNTQAPKQWHGAPLPAIRKAIGALGSPRIGRIPQDMVMKLTILRDLYYLDDEEETERRYQLERPSKDDDYHYQGSDEEDDENREEEEEDEDEDEDEDEDEEDETEPGTKGGKRRLKWTKQEARYPKRHRRRESRFEWDLGPDATAEDAIRKFGPPFGPWPETQMNSHQSHIHKV
;
A
#
# COMPACT_ATOMS: atom_id res chain seq x y z
N MET A 1 15.63 3.33 4.83
CA MET A 1 14.91 4.28 3.94
C MET A 1 13.50 4.51 4.48
N MET A 2 13.00 5.75 4.47
CA MET A 2 11.63 6.06 4.91
C MET A 2 10.63 5.83 3.77
N ASN A 3 9.71 4.88 3.94
CA ASN A 3 8.63 4.61 2.98
C ASN A 3 7.43 5.54 3.23
N ALA A 4 7.62 6.84 3.03
CA ALA A 4 6.62 7.87 3.32
C ALA A 4 6.27 8.68 2.07
N VAL A 5 5.03 9.18 2.03
CA VAL A 5 4.54 10.06 0.96
C VAL A 5 3.84 11.27 1.59
N GLY A 6 4.24 12.46 1.14
CA GLY A 6 3.60 13.71 1.57
C GLY A 6 2.26 13.89 0.85
N LEU A 7 1.15 13.89 1.59
CA LEU A 7 -0.20 14.08 1.07
C LEU A 7 -0.85 15.32 1.70
N CYS A 8 -1.69 16.02 0.93
CA CYS A 8 -2.55 17.04 1.52
C CYS A 8 -3.64 16.39 2.39
N HIS A 9 -4.31 17.19 3.23
CA HIS A 9 -5.32 16.69 4.18
C HIS A 9 -6.37 15.78 3.53
N ASN A 10 -6.93 16.18 2.37
CA ASN A 10 -7.94 15.40 1.68
C ASN A 10 -7.37 14.12 1.05
N CYS A 11 -6.22 14.19 0.38
CA CYS A 11 -5.57 13.01 -0.21
C CYS A 11 -5.19 11.99 0.86
N HIS A 12 -4.76 12.44 2.04
CA HIS A 12 -4.45 11.57 3.17
C HIS A 12 -5.70 10.83 3.65
N ALA A 13 -6.82 11.54 3.84
CA ALA A 13 -8.08 10.91 4.23
C ALA A 13 -8.58 9.88 3.18
N TYR A 14 -8.39 10.19 1.90
CA TYR A 14 -8.78 9.30 0.79
C TYR A 14 -7.85 8.09 0.65
N TYR A 15 -6.56 8.27 0.95
CA TYR A 15 -5.56 7.22 0.93
C TYR A 15 -5.75 6.23 2.08
N ASP A 16 -6.06 6.72 3.29
CA ASP A 16 -6.15 5.90 4.49
C ASP A 16 -7.43 5.06 4.58
N ASP A 17 -8.45 5.36 3.78
CA ASP A 17 -9.65 4.53 3.74
C ASP A 17 -9.28 3.13 3.22
N ALA A 18 -9.46 2.13 4.08
CA ALA A 18 -9.12 0.76 3.78
C ALA A 18 -10.21 0.05 2.98
N LEU A 19 -11.47 0.50 3.08
CA LEU A 19 -12.62 -0.14 2.47
C LEU A 19 -12.97 0.49 1.12
N ASP A 20 -12.92 1.82 1.03
CA ASP A 20 -13.19 2.55 -0.21
C ASP A 20 -12.13 3.65 -0.45
N PRO A 21 -10.88 3.28 -0.76
CA PRO A 21 -9.82 4.26 -1.02
C PRO A 21 -10.18 5.12 -2.24
N MET A 22 -10.51 6.40 -2.03
CA MET A 22 -10.80 7.31 -3.14
C MET A 22 -9.54 7.82 -3.87
N PHE A 23 -8.36 7.49 -3.33
CA PHE A 23 -7.07 7.83 -3.92
C PHE A 23 -6.04 6.74 -3.58
N PHE A 24 -5.29 6.32 -4.58
CA PHE A 24 -4.06 5.55 -4.39
C PHE A 24 -3.04 5.91 -5.47
N PHE A 25 -1.83 5.40 -5.33
CA PHE A 25 -0.83 5.47 -6.37
C PHE A 25 -0.17 4.10 -6.52
N VAL A 26 0.32 3.83 -7.72
CA VAL A 26 0.79 2.52 -8.15
C VAL A 26 1.99 2.72 -9.08
N PRO A 27 2.98 1.81 -9.12
CA PRO A 27 4.05 1.92 -10.10
C PRO A 27 3.50 2.07 -11.53
N SER A 28 4.07 2.99 -12.31
CA SER A 28 3.55 3.31 -13.66
C SER A 28 3.79 2.20 -14.69
N ASP A 29 4.67 1.25 -14.38
CA ASP A 29 5.00 0.09 -15.22
C ASP A 29 4.81 -1.17 -14.37
N LEU A 30 3.60 -1.73 -14.40
CA LEU A 30 3.24 -2.95 -13.68
C LEU A 30 3.85 -4.20 -14.34
N ASP A 31 4.13 -4.17 -15.64
CA ASP A 31 4.72 -5.28 -16.39
C ASP A 31 6.16 -5.59 -15.94
N PHE A 32 6.88 -4.59 -15.44
CA PHE A 32 8.14 -4.81 -14.72
C PHE A 32 7.96 -5.76 -13.54
N PHE A 33 6.95 -5.53 -12.69
CA PHE A 33 6.72 -6.32 -11.48
C PHE A 33 6.21 -7.72 -11.79
N ILE A 34 5.38 -7.86 -12.84
CA ILE A 34 4.91 -9.17 -13.31
C ILE A 34 6.11 -9.99 -13.79
N ARG A 35 6.95 -9.43 -14.67
CA ARG A 35 8.15 -10.13 -15.16
C ARG A 35 9.14 -10.45 -14.05
N PHE A 36 9.31 -9.55 -13.09
CA PHE A 36 10.17 -9.80 -11.93
C PHE A 36 9.69 -11.01 -11.13
N GLU A 37 8.40 -11.07 -10.82
CA GLU A 37 7.82 -12.15 -10.04
C GLU A 37 7.91 -13.49 -10.78
N LEU A 38 7.66 -13.52 -12.09
CA LEU A 38 7.85 -14.72 -12.92
C LEU A 38 9.30 -15.21 -12.87
N ARG A 39 10.28 -14.31 -12.89
CA ARG A 39 11.70 -14.69 -12.72
C ARG A 39 12.01 -15.21 -11.33
N ASP A 40 11.47 -14.57 -10.28
CA ASP A 40 11.67 -15.03 -8.90
C ASP A 40 11.10 -16.44 -8.71
N ARG A 41 9.95 -16.76 -9.33
CA ARG A 41 9.39 -18.12 -9.34
C ARG A 41 10.31 -19.13 -9.99
N ILE A 42 10.85 -18.83 -11.18
CA ILE A 42 11.83 -19.69 -11.86
C ILE A 42 13.08 -19.89 -10.98
N ARG A 43 13.53 -18.83 -10.30
CA ARG A 43 14.67 -18.89 -9.37
C ARG A 43 14.38 -19.78 -8.15
N ARG A 44 13.14 -19.75 -7.64
CA ARG A 44 12.68 -20.60 -6.52
C ARG A 44 12.37 -22.03 -6.94
N GLN A 45 12.24 -22.33 -8.23
CA GLN A 45 11.99 -23.69 -8.69
C GLN A 45 13.19 -24.59 -8.38
N GLY A 46 12.96 -25.51 -7.43
CA GLY A 46 13.95 -26.50 -7.01
C GLY A 46 14.77 -26.12 -5.79
N ASP A 47 14.56 -24.94 -5.18
CA ASP A 47 15.27 -24.53 -3.96
C ASP A 47 14.35 -23.76 -3.00
N ILE A 48 14.50 -23.99 -1.69
CA ILE A 48 13.74 -23.30 -0.62
C ILE A 48 14.39 -21.94 -0.38
N THR A 49 14.43 -21.11 -1.41
CA THR A 49 14.95 -19.74 -1.28
C THR A 49 13.82 -18.79 -0.91
N LYS A 50 14.15 -17.81 -0.06
CA LYS A 50 13.20 -16.74 0.31
C LYS A 50 12.76 -16.00 -0.96
N ARG A 51 11.47 -15.66 -1.01
CA ARG A 51 10.90 -14.82 -2.08
C ARG A 51 11.60 -13.47 -2.12
N ARG A 52 11.98 -13.01 -3.31
CA ARG A 52 12.52 -11.66 -3.51
C ARG A 52 11.43 -10.72 -4.02
N VAL A 53 11.60 -9.43 -3.74
CA VAL A 53 10.71 -8.37 -4.22
C VAL A 53 11.57 -7.22 -4.75
N PRO A 54 11.11 -6.48 -5.79
CA PRO A 54 11.91 -5.38 -6.30
C PRO A 54 12.06 -4.26 -5.28
N LEU A 55 13.30 -3.81 -5.10
CA LEU A 55 13.68 -2.63 -4.35
C LEU A 55 13.39 -1.37 -5.18
N ALA A 56 13.24 -0.24 -4.47
CA ALA A 56 12.92 1.05 -5.09
C ALA A 56 13.97 1.48 -6.14
N HIS A 57 15.25 1.29 -5.82
CA HIS A 57 16.35 1.69 -6.70
C HIS A 57 16.44 0.81 -7.97
N GLU A 58 16.04 -0.45 -7.89
CA GLU A 58 16.05 -1.38 -9.02
C GLU A 58 14.97 -1.02 -10.03
N TYR A 59 13.80 -0.65 -9.52
CA TYR A 59 12.71 -0.12 -10.34
C TYR A 59 13.11 1.19 -11.03
N ALA A 60 13.73 2.12 -10.28
CA ALA A 60 14.25 3.36 -10.84
C ALA A 60 15.32 3.10 -11.93
N ARG A 61 16.29 2.22 -11.65
CA ARG A 61 17.35 1.82 -12.61
C ARG A 61 16.77 1.18 -13.87
N TYR A 62 15.74 0.35 -13.75
CA TYR A 62 15.02 -0.20 -14.89
C TYR A 62 14.38 0.90 -15.74
N GLN A 63 13.67 1.84 -15.12
CA GLN A 63 13.04 2.94 -15.85
C GLN A 63 14.04 3.89 -16.50
N HIS A 64 15.18 4.12 -15.85
CA HIS A 64 16.28 4.90 -16.39
C HIS A 64 16.84 4.26 -17.67
N ARG A 65 17.13 2.95 -17.64
CA ARG A 65 17.57 2.18 -18.82
C ARG A 65 16.58 2.20 -19.97
N GLN A 66 15.29 2.35 -19.68
CA GLN A 66 14.21 2.49 -20.68
C GLN A 66 14.01 3.94 -21.17
N GLY A 67 14.81 4.91 -20.70
CA GLY A 67 14.64 6.32 -21.02
C GLY A 67 13.36 6.96 -20.46
N LYS A 68 12.70 6.32 -19.48
CA LYS A 68 11.46 6.82 -18.86
C LYS A 68 11.72 7.87 -17.78
N ILE A 69 12.90 7.84 -17.16
CA ILE A 69 13.36 8.83 -16.16
C ILE A 69 14.79 9.27 -16.47
N THR A 70 15.17 10.45 -16.00
CA THR A 70 16.49 11.05 -16.15
C THR A 70 17.46 10.61 -15.05
N ASP A 71 18.77 10.86 -15.23
CA ASP A 71 19.80 10.58 -14.21
C ASP A 71 19.57 11.32 -12.88
N VAL A 72 18.86 12.45 -12.93
CA VAL A 72 18.55 13.27 -11.76
C VAL A 72 17.27 12.83 -11.03
N ALA A 73 16.62 11.75 -11.50
CA ALA A 73 15.41 11.23 -10.88
C ALA A 73 15.71 10.61 -9.51
N GLN A 74 14.93 10.99 -8.51
CA GLN A 74 15.12 10.49 -7.14
C GLN A 74 14.55 9.09 -6.92
N GLY A 75 13.74 8.57 -7.85
CA GLY A 75 13.09 7.27 -7.73
C GLY A 75 12.27 6.91 -8.97
N GLY A 76 11.53 5.81 -8.87
CA GLY A 76 10.65 5.35 -9.94
C GLY A 76 9.40 6.21 -10.12
N GLN A 77 8.76 6.09 -11.27
CA GLN A 77 7.49 6.74 -11.61
C GLN A 77 6.30 5.93 -11.10
N TYR A 78 5.35 6.64 -10.49
CA TYR A 78 4.10 6.12 -9.97
C TYR A 78 2.92 6.91 -10.53
N THR A 79 1.91 6.19 -11.00
CA THR A 79 0.65 6.75 -11.49
C THR A 79 -0.27 7.01 -10.31
N ARG A 80 -0.85 8.21 -10.25
CA ARG A 80 -1.84 8.59 -9.24
C ARG A 80 -3.23 8.28 -9.78
N VAL A 81 -4.03 7.58 -8.99
CA VAL A 81 -5.38 7.14 -9.35
C VAL A 81 -6.37 7.74 -8.36
N TYR A 82 -7.31 8.52 -8.89
CA TYR A 82 -8.40 9.12 -8.13
C TYR A 82 -9.71 8.43 -8.56
N LEU A 83 -10.46 7.90 -7.60
CA LEU A 83 -11.72 7.18 -7.86
C LEU A 83 -12.96 8.07 -7.66
N ALA A 84 -12.77 9.29 -7.15
CA ALA A 84 -13.82 10.28 -6.96
C ALA A 84 -13.81 11.32 -8.10
N ASP A 85 -14.99 11.79 -8.48
CA ASP A 85 -15.18 12.92 -9.39
C ASP A 85 -14.80 14.22 -8.70
N THR A 86 -13.50 14.49 -8.66
CA THR A 86 -13.00 15.79 -8.25
C THR A 86 -12.52 16.54 -9.48
N PRO A 87 -12.78 17.86 -9.61
CA PRO A 87 -12.28 18.66 -10.73
C PRO A 87 -10.76 18.55 -10.94
N TRP A 88 -10.02 18.16 -9.90
CA TRP A 88 -8.58 17.97 -9.95
C TRP A 88 -8.15 16.61 -10.49
N ALA A 89 -9.02 15.58 -10.43
CA ALA A 89 -8.70 14.21 -10.84
C ALA A 89 -8.25 14.09 -12.29
N GLN A 90 -8.83 14.89 -13.19
CA GLN A 90 -8.49 14.88 -14.63
C GLN A 90 -7.09 15.42 -14.93
N ASN A 91 -6.58 16.32 -14.08
CA ASN A 91 -5.28 16.99 -14.29
C ASN A 91 -4.11 16.31 -13.56
N THR A 92 -4.36 15.26 -12.76
CA THR A 92 -3.36 14.69 -11.84
C THR A 92 -2.97 13.24 -12.09
N GLN A 93 -3.34 12.63 -13.21
CA GLN A 93 -2.93 11.25 -13.53
C GLN A 93 -1.48 11.14 -14.04
N ALA A 94 -0.83 12.26 -14.37
CA ALA A 94 0.57 12.25 -14.80
C ALA A 94 1.46 11.55 -13.73
N PRO A 95 2.33 10.61 -14.15
CA PRO A 95 3.24 9.92 -13.26
C PRO A 95 4.08 10.88 -12.42
N LYS A 96 4.33 10.50 -11.17
CA LYS A 96 5.18 11.23 -10.22
C LYS A 96 6.31 10.35 -9.73
N GLN A 97 7.46 10.94 -9.52
CA GLN A 97 8.60 10.24 -8.95
C GLN A 97 8.40 10.01 -7.46
N TRP A 98 8.72 8.81 -7.00
CA TRP A 98 8.77 8.46 -5.59
C TRP A 98 9.86 7.41 -5.37
N HIS A 99 10.60 7.56 -4.28
CA HIS A 99 11.76 6.72 -3.94
C HIS A 99 11.43 5.64 -2.90
N GLY A 100 10.14 5.49 -2.54
CA GLY A 100 9.70 4.46 -1.62
C GLY A 100 9.61 3.07 -2.25
N ALA A 101 9.42 2.08 -1.38
CA ALA A 101 9.34 0.68 -1.77
C ALA A 101 8.09 0.43 -2.64
N PRO A 102 8.22 -0.22 -3.81
CA PRO A 102 7.07 -0.46 -4.68
C PRO A 102 6.01 -1.39 -4.09
N LEU A 103 6.44 -2.41 -3.33
CA LEU A 103 5.54 -3.47 -2.86
C LEU A 103 4.38 -2.93 -1.98
N PRO A 104 4.59 -2.07 -0.98
CA PRO A 104 3.49 -1.44 -0.24
C PRO A 104 2.50 -0.68 -1.13
N ALA A 105 2.98 0.03 -2.16
CA ALA A 105 2.12 0.73 -3.11
C ALA A 105 1.28 -0.26 -3.95
N ILE A 106 1.89 -1.36 -4.41
CA ILE A 106 1.19 -2.44 -5.13
C ILE A 106 0.13 -3.09 -4.23
N ARG A 107 0.45 -3.41 -2.98
CA ARG A 107 -0.50 -4.00 -2.01
C ARG A 107 -1.72 -3.09 -1.81
N LYS A 108 -1.50 -1.78 -1.69
CA LYS A 108 -2.59 -0.80 -1.58
C LYS A 108 -3.44 -0.75 -2.85
N ALA A 109 -2.82 -0.77 -4.03
CA ALA A 109 -3.51 -0.80 -5.31
C ALA A 109 -4.32 -2.11 -5.51
N ILE A 110 -3.80 -3.26 -5.06
CA ILE A 110 -4.55 -4.53 -5.03
C ILE A 110 -5.77 -4.41 -4.12
N GLY A 111 -5.63 -3.82 -2.93
CA GLY A 111 -6.76 -3.57 -2.04
C GLY A 111 -7.85 -2.71 -2.68
N ALA A 112 -7.47 -1.74 -3.51
CA ALA A 112 -8.43 -0.90 -4.25
C ALA A 112 -9.26 -1.67 -5.29
N LEU A 113 -8.85 -2.89 -5.71
CA LEU A 113 -9.69 -3.74 -6.56
C LEU A 113 -10.98 -4.19 -5.85
N GLY A 114 -11.01 -4.18 -4.52
CA GLY A 114 -12.22 -4.45 -3.73
C GLY A 114 -13.16 -3.25 -3.59
N SER A 115 -12.75 -2.05 -4.03
CA SER A 115 -13.59 -0.85 -3.92
C SER A 115 -14.83 -0.97 -4.82
N PRO A 116 -16.01 -0.49 -4.36
CA PRO A 116 -17.19 -0.33 -5.21
C PRO A 116 -16.94 0.56 -6.45
N ARG A 117 -15.84 1.31 -6.46
CA ARG A 117 -15.44 2.24 -7.52
C ARG A 117 -14.44 1.65 -8.50
N ILE A 118 -14.23 0.33 -8.51
CA ILE A 118 -13.29 -0.36 -9.42
C ILE A 118 -13.49 0.04 -10.89
N GLY A 119 -14.72 0.35 -11.32
CA GLY A 119 -15.02 0.81 -12.68
C GLY A 119 -14.37 2.15 -13.08
N ARG A 120 -13.73 2.86 -12.14
CA ARG A 120 -12.93 4.06 -12.41
C ARG A 120 -11.45 3.77 -12.66
N ILE A 121 -11.00 2.55 -12.39
CA ILE A 121 -9.63 2.12 -12.62
C ILE A 121 -9.51 1.68 -14.10
N PRO A 122 -8.47 2.11 -14.85
CA PRO A 122 -8.27 1.65 -16.21
C PRO A 122 -8.23 0.12 -16.30
N GLN A 123 -8.93 -0.47 -17.27
CA GLN A 123 -9.09 -1.92 -17.38
C GLN A 123 -7.76 -2.68 -17.48
N ASP A 124 -6.77 -2.13 -18.20
CA ASP A 124 -5.41 -2.69 -18.26
C ASP A 124 -4.75 -2.77 -16.87
N MET A 125 -4.93 -1.72 -16.06
CA MET A 125 -4.41 -1.67 -14.69
C MET A 125 -5.13 -2.68 -13.79
N VAL A 126 -6.47 -2.81 -13.91
CA VAL A 126 -7.25 -3.84 -13.19
C VAL A 126 -6.71 -5.23 -13.51
N MET A 127 -6.51 -5.55 -14.80
CA MET A 127 -5.98 -6.82 -15.24
C MET A 127 -4.59 -7.09 -14.65
N LYS A 128 -3.66 -6.15 -14.78
CA LYS A 128 -2.27 -6.30 -14.27
C LYS A 128 -2.20 -6.40 -12.74
N LEU A 129 -3.01 -5.64 -12.02
CA LEU A 129 -3.12 -5.76 -10.56
C LEU A 129 -3.73 -7.09 -10.13
N THR A 130 -4.67 -7.63 -10.91
CA THR A 130 -5.24 -8.96 -10.67
C THR A 130 -4.18 -10.04 -10.88
N ILE A 131 -3.39 -9.96 -11.96
CA ILE A 131 -2.26 -10.85 -12.20
C ILE A 131 -1.28 -10.77 -11.02
N LEU A 132 -0.87 -9.58 -10.59
CA LEU A 132 0.04 -9.40 -9.47
C LEU A 132 -0.52 -9.94 -8.15
N ARG A 133 -1.82 -9.75 -7.89
CA ARG A 133 -2.48 -10.32 -6.72
C ARG A 133 -2.37 -11.84 -6.74
N ASP A 134 -2.73 -12.47 -7.85
CA ASP A 134 -2.71 -13.92 -7.96
C ASP A 134 -1.27 -14.45 -7.88
N LEU A 135 -0.30 -13.77 -8.51
CA LEU A 135 1.11 -14.10 -8.39
C LEU A 135 1.65 -13.93 -6.95
N TYR A 136 1.08 -13.01 -6.18
CA TYR A 136 1.53 -12.70 -4.82
C TYR A 136 0.93 -13.59 -3.75
N TYR A 137 -0.32 -14.01 -3.91
CA TYR A 137 -1.11 -14.60 -2.83
C TYR A 137 -1.64 -16.00 -3.12
N LEU A 138 -1.56 -16.49 -4.36
CA LEU A 138 -1.94 -17.87 -4.68
C LEU A 138 -0.70 -18.77 -4.74
N ASP A 139 -0.79 -19.90 -4.06
CA ASP A 139 0.28 -20.91 -3.99
C ASP A 139 0.38 -21.75 -5.28
N ASP A 140 -0.70 -21.82 -6.06
CA ASP A 140 -0.71 -22.55 -7.33
C ASP A 140 -0.07 -21.72 -8.44
N GLU A 141 1.26 -21.83 -8.52
CA GLU A 141 2.07 -21.03 -9.44
C GLU A 141 1.77 -21.37 -10.90
N GLU A 142 1.62 -22.66 -11.24
CA GLU A 142 1.39 -23.13 -12.62
C GLU A 142 0.00 -22.76 -13.13
N GLU A 143 -1.03 -22.94 -12.29
CA GLU A 143 -2.41 -22.56 -12.66
C GLU A 143 -2.52 -21.05 -12.86
N THR A 144 -1.86 -20.25 -12.02
CA THR A 144 -1.86 -18.78 -12.17
C THR A 144 -1.25 -18.38 -13.52
N GLU A 145 -0.10 -18.95 -13.89
CA GLU A 145 0.56 -18.64 -15.15
C GLU A 145 -0.27 -19.09 -16.37
N ARG A 146 -0.87 -20.28 -16.29
CA ARG A 146 -1.75 -20.82 -17.34
C ARG A 146 -3.00 -19.95 -17.52
N ARG A 147 -3.66 -19.55 -16.43
CA ARG A 147 -4.87 -18.71 -16.44
C ARG A 147 -4.64 -17.40 -17.18
N TYR A 148 -3.47 -16.79 -16.99
CA TYR A 148 -3.13 -15.50 -17.57
C TYR A 148 -2.27 -15.59 -18.84
N GLN A 149 -2.00 -16.81 -19.33
CA GLN A 149 -1.17 -17.06 -20.52
C GLN A 149 0.19 -16.35 -20.42
N LEU A 150 0.81 -16.40 -19.24
CA LEU A 150 2.07 -15.71 -18.98
C LEU A 150 3.23 -16.50 -19.57
N GLU A 151 4.05 -15.83 -20.37
CA GLU A 151 5.31 -16.39 -20.85
C GLU A 151 6.39 -16.22 -19.79
N ARG A 152 6.99 -17.35 -19.38
CA ARG A 152 8.16 -17.33 -18.50
C ARG A 152 9.34 -16.69 -19.27
N PRO A 153 9.99 -15.66 -18.70
CA PRO A 153 11.23 -15.15 -19.28
C PRO A 153 12.27 -16.25 -19.41
N SER A 154 13.11 -16.20 -20.46
CA SER A 154 14.21 -17.16 -20.58
C SER A 154 15.14 -17.06 -19.38
N LYS A 155 15.74 -18.18 -18.96
CA LYS A 155 16.79 -18.19 -17.94
C LYS A 155 18.00 -17.35 -18.38
N ASP A 156 18.19 -17.20 -19.69
CA ASP A 156 19.26 -16.41 -20.30
C ASP A 156 18.87 -14.92 -20.47
N ASP A 157 17.60 -14.56 -20.28
CA ASP A 157 17.16 -13.14 -20.22
C ASP A 157 17.48 -12.51 -18.86
N ASP A 158 18.52 -13.02 -18.19
CA ASP A 158 19.02 -12.50 -16.94
C ASP A 158 19.61 -11.11 -17.22
N TYR A 159 18.75 -10.10 -17.09
CA TYR A 159 19.17 -8.72 -16.99
C TYR A 159 20.17 -8.67 -15.85
N HIS A 160 21.48 -8.64 -16.15
CA HIS A 160 22.58 -8.48 -15.21
C HIS A 160 22.11 -7.78 -13.93
N TYR A 161 21.66 -8.61 -12.97
CA TYR A 161 21.33 -8.21 -11.62
C TYR A 161 22.60 -8.37 -10.79
N GLN A 162 23.74 -8.09 -11.42
CA GLN A 162 25.00 -7.88 -10.78
C GLN A 162 24.91 -6.49 -10.15
N GLY A 163 24.99 -6.40 -8.82
CA GLY A 163 24.93 -5.13 -8.11
C GLY A 163 23.67 -4.95 -7.27
N SER A 164 23.40 -5.95 -6.43
CA SER A 164 23.09 -5.72 -5.02
C SER A 164 24.05 -6.64 -4.30
N ASP A 165 25.21 -6.11 -3.93
CA ASP A 165 26.11 -6.78 -3.01
C ASP A 165 25.28 -7.36 -1.86
N GLU A 166 25.54 -8.63 -1.58
CA GLU A 166 25.24 -9.26 -0.29
C GLU A 166 26.23 -8.75 0.79
N GLU A 167 26.85 -7.57 0.58
CA GLU A 167 27.68 -6.88 1.57
C GLU A 167 26.79 -5.92 2.37
N ASP A 168 25.96 -6.43 3.29
CA ASP A 168 25.44 -5.62 4.41
C ASP A 168 24.76 -6.48 5.50
N ASP A 169 25.31 -7.66 5.82
CA ASP A 169 24.87 -8.41 7.03
C ASP A 169 25.95 -9.31 7.65
N GLU A 170 27.23 -8.93 7.54
CA GLU A 170 28.33 -9.51 8.37
C GLU A 170 28.93 -8.51 9.37
N ASN A 171 28.34 -7.31 9.52
CA ASN A 171 28.76 -6.34 10.53
C ASN A 171 27.68 -6.11 11.60
N ARG A 172 27.11 -7.20 12.10
CA ARG A 172 26.52 -7.20 13.44
C ARG A 172 27.61 -7.67 14.39
N GLU A 173 28.56 -6.77 14.63
CA GLU A 173 29.44 -6.89 15.80
C GLU A 173 28.56 -7.14 17.01
N GLU A 174 28.89 -8.23 17.68
CA GLU A 174 28.42 -8.60 19.01
C GLU A 174 28.76 -7.42 19.93
N GLU A 175 27.77 -6.59 20.25
CA GLU A 175 27.81 -5.78 21.46
C GLU A 175 27.65 -6.77 22.62
N GLU A 176 28.78 -7.37 22.99
CA GLU A 176 29.01 -8.06 24.25
C GLU A 176 28.72 -7.09 25.40
N GLU A 177 27.80 -7.50 26.28
CA GLU A 177 27.92 -7.48 27.74
C GLU A 177 28.65 -6.28 28.37
N ASP A 178 27.91 -5.22 28.70
CA ASP A 178 28.18 -4.46 29.93
C ASP A 178 27.09 -4.83 30.95
N GLU A 179 27.39 -5.87 31.73
CA GLU A 179 26.74 -6.20 32.99
C GLU A 179 27.12 -5.12 34.02
N ASP A 180 26.30 -4.08 34.15
CA ASP A 180 26.35 -3.21 35.33
C ASP A 180 25.54 -3.89 36.45
N GLU A 181 26.26 -4.63 37.29
CA GLU A 181 25.88 -5.04 38.64
C GLU A 181 25.62 -3.80 39.51
N ASP A 182 24.35 -3.42 39.68
CA ASP A 182 23.91 -2.59 40.81
C ASP A 182 23.36 -3.54 41.90
N GLU A 183 24.28 -4.09 42.69
CA GLU A 183 24.03 -4.45 44.09
C GLU A 183 23.83 -3.17 44.91
N ASP A 184 22.73 -3.06 45.65
CA ASP A 184 22.58 -2.27 46.89
C ASP A 184 21.16 -2.54 47.41
N GLU A 185 21.01 -3.62 48.19
CA GLU A 185 20.97 -3.62 49.66
C GLU A 185 19.62 -3.12 50.23
N ASP A 186 18.94 -4.09 50.85
CA ASP A 186 17.74 -3.97 51.65
C ASP A 186 17.98 -3.09 52.90
N GLU A 187 17.07 -2.16 53.20
CA GLU A 187 16.76 -1.83 54.60
C GLU A 187 15.25 -1.58 54.77
N ASP A 188 14.59 -2.57 55.36
CA ASP A 188 13.33 -2.46 56.07
C ASP A 188 13.46 -1.48 57.24
N GLU A 189 12.51 -0.56 57.44
CA GLU A 189 12.15 -0.12 58.79
C GLU A 189 10.72 0.48 58.82
N GLU A 190 9.82 -0.28 59.45
CA GLU A 190 8.55 0.20 59.98
C GLU A 190 8.81 1.02 61.26
N ASP A 191 8.22 2.21 61.40
CA ASP A 191 7.79 2.68 62.73
C ASP A 191 6.64 3.69 62.65
N GLU A 192 5.56 3.38 63.35
CA GLU A 192 4.46 4.27 63.66
C GLU A 192 4.76 5.05 64.94
N THR A 193 4.66 6.39 64.95
CA THR A 193 3.93 7.13 66.00
C THR A 193 3.84 8.64 65.74
N GLU A 194 2.66 9.20 66.01
CA GLU A 194 2.28 10.62 66.04
C GLU A 194 2.95 11.42 67.21
N PRO A 195 2.52 12.65 67.58
CA PRO A 195 2.38 13.92 66.85
C PRO A 195 3.13 15.08 67.56
N GLY A 196 3.47 16.18 66.87
CA GLY A 196 3.86 17.39 67.61
C GLY A 196 4.46 18.59 66.87
N THR A 197 3.64 19.63 66.78
CA THR A 197 3.99 21.06 66.93
C THR A 197 4.83 21.81 65.87
N LYS A 198 4.10 22.64 65.12
CA LYS A 198 4.26 24.12 64.98
C LYS A 198 5.62 24.68 64.52
N GLY A 199 5.68 25.01 63.22
CA GLY A 199 6.43 26.13 62.66
C GLY A 199 6.13 26.20 61.16
N GLY A 200 5.48 27.22 60.60
CA GLY A 200 6.02 28.57 60.48
C GLY A 200 6.04 28.93 59.00
N LYS A 201 4.86 29.25 58.46
CA LYS A 201 4.51 29.47 57.05
C LYS A 201 5.42 30.47 56.31
N ARG A 202 5.81 30.13 55.07
CA ARG A 202 5.82 31.05 53.89
C ARG A 202 6.01 30.27 52.57
N ARG A 203 4.95 29.62 52.10
CA ARG A 203 4.83 29.10 50.72
C ARG A 203 4.28 30.21 49.81
N LEU A 204 5.02 30.56 48.76
CA LEU A 204 4.48 31.34 47.64
C LEU A 204 3.38 30.53 46.93
N LYS A 205 2.18 31.11 46.87
CA LYS A 205 1.07 30.65 46.03
C LYS A 205 1.47 30.80 44.56
N TRP A 206 1.83 29.70 43.91
CA TRP A 206 1.60 29.58 42.47
C TRP A 206 0.13 29.23 42.27
N THR A 207 -0.63 30.21 41.80
CA THR A 207 -2.00 30.04 41.35
C THR A 207 -2.01 29.06 40.19
N LYS A 208 -2.58 27.88 40.43
CA LYS A 208 -3.00 26.90 39.43
C LYS A 208 -4.09 27.55 38.58
N GLN A 209 -3.68 28.36 37.61
CA GLN A 209 -4.57 28.86 36.59
C GLN A 209 -4.86 27.67 35.69
N GLU A 210 -6.08 27.15 35.85
CA GLU A 210 -6.68 26.12 35.03
C GLU A 210 -6.54 26.51 33.56
N ALA A 211 -5.53 25.96 32.89
CA ALA A 211 -5.51 25.88 31.45
C ALA A 211 -6.68 24.96 31.06
N ARG A 212 -7.83 25.58 30.81
CA ARG A 212 -8.97 24.97 30.14
C ARG A 212 -8.51 24.57 28.75
N TYR A 213 -7.92 23.39 28.62
CA TYR A 213 -7.82 22.71 27.35
C TYR A 213 -9.25 22.52 26.84
N PRO A 214 -9.62 23.04 25.65
CA PRO A 214 -10.86 22.62 25.04
C PRO A 214 -10.75 21.12 24.81
N LYS A 215 -11.59 20.34 25.51
CA LYS A 215 -11.82 18.94 25.22
C LYS A 215 -12.19 18.87 23.74
N ARG A 216 -11.20 18.55 22.89
CA ARG A 216 -11.45 18.14 21.51
C ARG A 216 -12.25 16.85 21.59
N HIS A 217 -13.57 16.99 21.67
CA HIS A 217 -14.49 15.99 21.19
C HIS A 217 -14.24 15.86 19.67
N ARG A 218 -13.17 15.15 19.29
CA ARG A 218 -13.23 14.41 18.04
C ARG A 218 -14.18 13.26 18.32
N ARG A 219 -15.47 13.52 18.10
CA ARG A 219 -16.37 12.53 17.53
C ARG A 219 -15.69 11.98 16.29
N ARG A 220 -14.82 10.99 16.47
CA ARG A 220 -14.58 10.00 15.44
C ARG A 220 -15.76 9.05 15.61
N GLU A 221 -16.94 9.54 15.25
CA GLU A 221 -18.07 8.66 15.02
C GLU A 221 -17.58 7.64 14.00
N SER A 222 -17.65 6.39 14.43
CA SER A 222 -17.44 5.22 13.61
C SER A 222 -18.14 5.43 12.28
N ARG A 223 -17.36 5.62 11.20
CA ARG A 223 -17.86 5.64 9.82
C ARG A 223 -18.29 4.25 9.32
N PHE A 224 -18.41 3.26 10.22
CA PHE A 224 -19.09 2.00 9.94
C PHE A 224 -20.60 2.11 10.21
N GLU A 225 -21.19 3.27 9.96
CA GLU A 225 -22.63 3.32 9.74
C GLU A 225 -22.86 2.52 8.47
N TRP A 226 -23.66 1.45 8.56
CA TRP A 226 -24.07 0.66 7.40
C TRP A 226 -24.85 1.60 6.48
N ASP A 227 -24.10 2.24 5.59
CA ASP A 227 -24.56 3.33 4.74
C ASP A 227 -25.60 2.87 3.71
N LEU A 228 -25.79 1.55 3.66
CA LEU A 228 -26.90 0.79 3.10
C LEU A 228 -27.34 -0.21 4.17
N GLY A 229 -28.47 0.07 4.84
CA GLY A 229 -29.05 -0.85 5.82
C GLY A 229 -29.57 -2.15 5.18
N PRO A 230 -30.05 -3.12 5.98
CA PRO A 230 -30.60 -4.38 5.46
C PRO A 230 -31.79 -4.20 4.50
N ASP A 231 -32.45 -3.03 4.56
CA ASP A 231 -33.57 -2.67 3.70
C ASP A 231 -33.14 -1.99 2.38
N ALA A 232 -31.84 -1.74 2.18
CA ALA A 232 -31.34 -1.10 0.98
C ALA A 232 -31.42 -2.06 -0.23
N THR A 233 -31.87 -1.53 -1.36
CA THR A 233 -31.96 -2.30 -2.60
C THR A 233 -30.64 -2.26 -3.37
N ALA A 234 -30.46 -3.20 -4.31
CA ALA A 234 -29.32 -3.17 -5.23
C ALA A 234 -29.28 -1.87 -6.05
N GLU A 235 -30.45 -1.29 -6.37
CA GLU A 235 -30.57 0.00 -7.05
C GLU A 235 -29.99 1.16 -6.21
N ASP A 236 -30.18 1.14 -4.88
CA ASP A 236 -29.62 2.15 -3.98
C ASP A 236 -28.09 2.09 -3.95
N ALA A 237 -27.53 0.87 -3.98
CA ALA A 237 -26.09 0.66 -4.11
C ALA A 237 -25.56 1.18 -5.45
N ILE A 238 -26.26 0.90 -6.55
CA ILE A 238 -25.89 1.36 -7.90
C ILE A 238 -25.98 2.89 -8.00
N ARG A 239 -27.00 3.54 -7.42
CA ARG A 239 -27.10 5.01 -7.45
C ARG A 239 -26.02 5.69 -6.62
N LYS A 240 -25.64 5.08 -5.50
CA LYS A 240 -24.66 5.66 -4.56
C LYS A 240 -23.22 5.39 -4.97
N PHE A 241 -22.93 4.20 -5.49
CA PHE A 241 -21.58 3.72 -5.77
C PHE A 241 -21.33 3.37 -7.24
N GLY A 242 -22.38 3.19 -8.02
CA GLY A 242 -22.27 2.87 -9.44
C GLY A 242 -21.62 4.01 -10.23
N PRO A 243 -21.04 3.69 -11.40
CA PRO A 243 -20.45 4.67 -12.29
C PRO A 243 -21.51 5.70 -12.72
N PRO A 244 -21.26 7.00 -12.59
CA PRO A 244 -22.17 8.04 -13.05
C PRO A 244 -22.12 8.06 -14.57
N PHE A 245 -23.06 7.34 -15.19
CA PHE A 245 -23.44 7.45 -16.59
C PHE A 245 -22.30 7.23 -17.61
N GLY A 246 -22.11 5.96 -17.98
CA GLY A 246 -21.61 5.56 -19.30
C GLY A 246 -22.27 4.24 -19.69
N PRO A 247 -22.80 4.08 -20.92
CA PRO A 247 -23.27 2.78 -21.37
C PRO A 247 -22.10 1.80 -21.34
N TRP A 248 -22.31 0.63 -20.73
CA TRP A 248 -21.46 -0.52 -20.93
C TRP A 248 -21.32 -0.74 -22.44
N PRO A 249 -20.12 -0.99 -22.99
CA PRO A 249 -20.02 -1.42 -24.38
C PRO A 249 -20.77 -2.75 -24.49
N GLU A 250 -21.99 -2.70 -25.02
CA GLU A 250 -22.72 -3.88 -25.46
C GLU A 250 -21.82 -4.57 -26.48
N THR A 251 -21.31 -5.72 -26.07
CA THR A 251 -20.68 -6.70 -26.95
C THR A 251 -21.67 -6.97 -28.08
N GLN A 252 -21.39 -6.45 -29.27
CA GLN A 252 -22.14 -6.80 -30.48
C GLN A 252 -22.01 -8.31 -30.70
N MET A 253 -22.98 -9.07 -30.20
CA MET A 253 -23.20 -10.44 -30.64
C MET A 253 -23.67 -10.37 -32.08
N ASN A 254 -22.73 -10.52 -33.01
CA ASN A 254 -23.02 -10.72 -34.42
C ASN A 254 -23.89 -11.97 -34.58
N SER A 255 -25.17 -11.73 -34.88
CA SER A 255 -26.09 -12.71 -35.44
C SER A 255 -25.59 -13.09 -36.85
N HIS A 256 -24.86 -14.21 -36.95
CA HIS A 256 -24.70 -14.89 -38.23
C HIS A 256 -25.98 -15.69 -38.51
N GLN A 257 -26.87 -15.12 -39.33
CA GLN A 257 -27.93 -15.89 -39.98
C GLN A 257 -27.31 -16.76 -41.09
N SER A 258 -27.37 -18.07 -40.88
CA SER A 258 -27.07 -19.09 -41.89
C SER A 258 -28.16 -19.10 -42.96
N HIS A 259 -27.81 -18.76 -44.20
CA HIS A 259 -28.64 -19.08 -45.37
C HIS A 259 -28.37 -20.52 -45.81
N ILE A 260 -29.37 -21.38 -45.61
CA ILE A 260 -29.44 -22.73 -46.17
C ILE A 260 -29.94 -22.60 -47.61
N HIS A 261 -29.11 -22.94 -48.59
CA HIS A 261 -29.55 -23.27 -49.95
C HIS A 261 -30.13 -24.68 -49.96
N LYS A 262 -31.38 -24.81 -50.41
CA LYS A 262 -31.96 -26.08 -50.83
C LYS A 262 -31.59 -26.34 -52.30
N VAL A 263 -31.20 -27.60 -52.54
CA VAL A 263 -31.02 -28.26 -53.84
C VAL A 263 -32.35 -28.36 -54.58
#